data_AF-A0A836RCP9-F1
#
_entry.id   AF-A0A836RCP9-F1
#
_cell.length_a   1.000
_cell.length_b   1.000
_cell.length_c   1.000
_cell.angle_alpha   90.00
_cell.angle_beta   90.00
_cell.angle_gamma   90.00
#
_symmetry.space_group_name_H-M   'P 1'
#
loop_
_entity.id
_entity.type
_entity.pdbx_description
1 polymer ?
#
loop_
_entity_poly.entity_id
_entity_poly.type
_entity_poly.pdbx_seq_one_letter_code
_entity_poly.pdbx_strand_id
1 'polypeptide(L)'
;MITGDHKLTAIAIAKEIGLVSGSDFMVLTGVELDKMSDEELVKVVDEVPIFARVSPEHKVRIVKALKRLGHIVAMTGDGVNDAPALKLADIGIAMGIKGTDVTKEASDMILADDNFATIVRAVRDGRAIYDNIRKFVRYLLACNFDEIAVITTCVLAGLEPALLPLQILWLNLVTDGGPAIALGFDPPDEDIMDRPPRDPNEGILSNMELFILVSATFQYIGTMGAYLLGLYLLKDSVAEARTLAFIQAVLFELFVVFNCRSEKHSIYKLGFLTNKPLLIADLVGIVLTLALVYAPPLQVIFETVRLTVYDWIVCIVAASGGWLVLPELFMRPLPFFGRGGKKRRTVES
;
A
#
# COMPACT_ATOMS: atom_id res chain seq x y z
N MET A 1 -5.86 28.74 -6.32
CA MET A 1 -7.20 29.34 -6.09
C MET A 1 -7.85 29.62 -7.45
N ILE A 2 -9.09 29.20 -7.64
CA ILE A 2 -9.86 29.44 -8.87
C ILE A 2 -11.19 30.08 -8.46
N THR A 3 -11.44 31.34 -8.83
CA THR A 3 -12.63 32.09 -8.39
C THR A 3 -13.26 32.92 -9.52
N GLY A 4 -14.58 33.12 -9.43
CA GLY A 4 -15.33 34.08 -10.25
C GLY A 4 -15.14 35.53 -9.82
N ASP A 5 -14.50 35.78 -8.67
CA ASP A 5 -14.30 37.12 -8.13
C ASP A 5 -13.32 37.96 -8.96
N HIS A 6 -13.37 39.28 -8.71
CA HIS A 6 -12.43 40.21 -9.31
C HIS A 6 -10.99 39.94 -8.85
N LYS A 7 -10.01 40.18 -9.74
CA LYS A 7 -8.57 39.93 -9.53
C LYS A 7 -8.06 40.46 -8.19
N LEU A 8 -8.40 41.71 -7.86
CA LEU A 8 -7.95 42.35 -6.61
C LEU A 8 -8.50 41.66 -5.36
N THR A 9 -9.77 41.23 -5.38
CA THR A 9 -10.39 40.49 -4.27
C THR A 9 -9.74 39.12 -4.11
N ALA A 10 -9.54 38.40 -5.20
CA ALA A 10 -8.86 37.10 -5.20
C ALA A 10 -7.46 37.20 -4.61
N ILE A 11 -6.69 38.23 -4.98
CA ILE A 11 -5.35 38.48 -4.43
C ILE A 11 -5.41 38.78 -2.93
N ALA A 12 -6.37 39.61 -2.49
CA ALA A 12 -6.52 39.95 -1.08
C ALA A 12 -6.80 38.71 -0.22
N ILE A 13 -7.77 37.89 -0.63
CA ILE A 13 -8.11 36.64 0.07
C ILE A 13 -6.95 35.65 0.03
N ALA A 14 -6.28 35.50 -1.13
CA ALA A 14 -5.12 34.60 -1.26
C ALA A 14 -3.96 34.98 -0.32
N LYS A 15 -3.75 36.27 -0.06
CA LYS A 15 -2.77 36.76 0.92
C LYS A 15 -3.23 36.50 2.36
N GLU A 16 -4.50 36.73 2.65
CA GLU A 16 -5.09 36.53 3.99
C GLU A 16 -4.99 35.07 4.45
N ILE A 17 -5.23 34.12 3.54
CA ILE A 17 -5.14 32.68 3.84
C ILE A 17 -3.72 32.11 3.68
N GLY A 18 -2.73 32.93 3.33
CA GLY A 18 -1.33 32.51 3.17
C GLY A 18 -1.03 31.68 1.93
N LEU A 19 -1.89 31.69 0.90
CA LEU A 19 -1.64 30.97 -0.36
C LEU A 19 -0.49 31.59 -1.17
N VAL A 20 -0.33 32.91 -1.10
CA VAL A 20 0.76 33.65 -1.76
C VAL A 20 1.37 34.64 -0.78
N SER A 21 2.68 34.87 -0.93
CA SER A 21 3.42 35.87 -0.14
C SER A 21 4.08 36.90 -1.05
N GLY A 22 4.18 38.15 -0.59
CA GLY A 22 4.82 39.23 -1.34
C GLY A 22 4.01 39.78 -2.51
N SER A 23 4.69 40.12 -3.60
CA SER A 23 4.12 40.69 -4.83
C SER A 23 4.55 39.96 -6.10
N ASP A 24 5.45 38.99 -5.99
CA ASP A 24 6.03 38.26 -7.12
C ASP A 24 5.30 36.93 -7.31
N PHE A 25 4.14 36.99 -7.96
CA PHE A 25 3.36 35.82 -8.34
C PHE A 25 2.48 36.11 -9.56
N MET A 26 2.27 35.09 -10.39
CA MET A 26 1.44 35.21 -11.58
C MET A 26 -0.05 35.13 -11.22
N VAL A 27 -0.88 35.93 -11.89
CA VAL A 27 -2.34 35.87 -11.75
C VAL A 27 -2.98 35.98 -13.12
N LEU A 28 -3.71 34.94 -13.52
CA LEU A 28 -4.44 34.90 -14.78
C LEU A 28 -5.93 35.18 -14.56
N THR A 29 -6.50 36.00 -15.43
CA THR A 29 -7.93 36.28 -15.49
C THR A 29 -8.60 35.46 -16.59
N GLY A 30 -9.92 35.27 -16.51
CA GLY A 30 -10.68 34.61 -17.57
C GLY A 30 -10.42 35.19 -18.98
N VAL A 31 -10.33 36.52 -19.09
CA VAL A 31 -10.03 37.20 -20.36
C VAL A 31 -8.62 36.90 -20.89
N GLU A 32 -7.65 36.71 -20.00
CA GLU A 32 -6.29 36.30 -20.38
C GLU A 32 -6.29 34.82 -20.79
N LEU A 33 -7.03 33.96 -20.08
CA LEU A 33 -7.19 32.55 -20.44
C LEU A 33 -7.86 32.36 -21.80
N ASP A 34 -8.84 33.20 -22.15
CA ASP A 34 -9.51 33.15 -23.46
C ASP A 34 -8.57 33.47 -24.63
N LYS A 35 -7.52 34.26 -24.38
CA LYS A 35 -6.50 34.60 -25.38
C LYS A 35 -5.40 33.56 -25.48
N MET A 36 -5.29 32.66 -24.50
CA MET A 36 -4.29 31.60 -24.47
C MET A 36 -4.84 30.33 -25.12
N SER A 37 -4.03 29.70 -25.96
CA SER A 37 -4.24 28.31 -26.37
C SER A 37 -4.07 27.35 -25.21
N ASP A 38 -4.59 26.13 -25.34
CA ASP A 38 -4.42 25.09 -24.31
C ASP A 38 -2.95 24.68 -24.16
N GLU A 39 -2.17 24.71 -25.24
CA GLU A 39 -0.72 24.46 -25.23
C GLU A 39 0.08 25.54 -24.49
N GLU A 40 -0.36 26.81 -24.57
CA GLU A 40 0.23 27.90 -23.81
C GLU A 40 -0.14 27.80 -22.33
N LEU A 41 -1.40 27.47 -22.03
CA LEU A 41 -1.85 27.28 -20.66
C LEU A 41 -1.06 26.17 -19.96
N VAL A 42 -0.84 25.03 -20.62
CA VAL A 42 -0.05 23.92 -20.07
C VAL A 42 1.37 24.33 -19.67
N LYS A 43 1.99 25.32 -20.33
CA LYS A 43 3.35 25.77 -20.01
C LYS A 43 3.43 26.63 -18.75
N VAL A 44 2.35 27.31 -18.39
CA VAL A 44 2.34 28.30 -17.29
C VAL A 44 1.47 27.88 -16.11
N VAL A 45 0.60 26.87 -16.26
CA VAL A 45 -0.42 26.52 -15.26
C VAL A 45 0.17 26.18 -13.88
N ASP A 46 1.37 25.59 -13.82
CA ASP A 46 2.05 25.25 -12.56
C ASP A 46 2.57 26.49 -11.81
N GLU A 47 2.81 27.60 -12.50
CA GLU A 47 3.34 28.84 -11.93
C GLU A 47 2.22 29.81 -11.49
N VAL A 48 0.96 29.50 -11.78
CA VAL A 48 -0.19 30.39 -11.56
C VAL A 48 -0.96 29.97 -10.30
N PRO A 49 -0.74 30.60 -9.14
CA PRO A 49 -1.47 30.27 -7.91
C PRO A 49 -2.93 30.76 -7.92
N ILE A 50 -3.27 31.76 -8.75
CA ILE A 50 -4.58 32.42 -8.72
C ILE A 50 -5.14 32.57 -10.14
N PHE A 51 -6.34 32.03 -10.35
CA PHE A 51 -7.18 32.25 -11.52
C PHE A 51 -8.43 33.02 -11.09
N ALA A 52 -8.63 34.24 -11.62
CA ALA A 52 -9.70 35.16 -11.22
C ALA A 52 -10.68 35.44 -12.37
N ARG A 53 -11.92 35.81 -12.04
CA ARG A 53 -13.01 35.99 -13.03
C ARG A 53 -13.12 34.85 -14.03
N VAL A 54 -13.03 33.61 -13.54
CA VAL A 54 -13.10 32.42 -14.40
C VAL A 54 -14.54 31.99 -14.69
N SER A 55 -14.78 31.49 -15.90
CA SER A 55 -16.03 30.84 -16.29
C SER A 55 -16.00 29.33 -15.96
N PRO A 56 -17.15 28.63 -16.01
CA PRO A 56 -17.19 27.16 -15.90
C PRO A 56 -16.23 26.45 -16.87
N GLU A 57 -16.16 26.93 -18.11
CA GLU A 57 -15.30 26.39 -19.16
C GLU A 57 -13.81 26.58 -18.83
N HIS A 58 -13.44 27.71 -18.22
CA HIS A 58 -12.08 27.93 -17.75
C HIS A 58 -11.67 26.94 -16.66
N LYS A 59 -12.56 26.60 -15.72
CA LYS A 59 -12.26 25.60 -14.67
C LYS A 59 -11.91 24.25 -15.31
N VAL A 60 -12.71 23.82 -16.29
CA VAL A 60 -12.46 22.59 -17.06
C VAL A 60 -11.11 22.66 -17.79
N ARG A 61 -10.78 23.78 -18.45
CA ARG A 61 -9.50 23.97 -19.15
C ARG A 61 -8.30 23.87 -18.21
N ILE A 62 -8.38 24.51 -17.04
CA ILE A 62 -7.32 24.47 -16.02
C ILE A 62 -7.10 23.02 -15.53
N VAL A 63 -8.16 22.30 -15.19
CA VAL A 63 -8.08 20.89 -14.76
C VAL A 63 -7.45 20.02 -15.86
N LYS A 64 -7.84 20.20 -17.12
CA LYS A 64 -7.22 19.48 -18.26
C LYS A 64 -5.72 19.80 -18.39
N ALA A 65 -5.33 21.06 -18.25
CA ALA A 65 -3.94 21.47 -18.36
C ALA A 65 -3.08 20.83 -17.27
N LEU A 66 -3.53 20.86 -16.00
CA LEU A 66 -2.84 20.20 -14.88
C LEU A 66 -2.72 18.68 -15.08
N LYS A 67 -3.79 18.02 -15.52
CA LYS A 67 -3.77 16.56 -15.80
C LYS A 67 -2.83 16.23 -16.97
N ARG A 68 -2.74 17.09 -18.01
CA ARG A 68 -1.78 16.91 -19.11
C ARG A 68 -0.32 16.96 -18.65
N LEU A 69 -0.02 17.65 -17.56
CA LEU A 69 1.32 17.67 -16.94
C LEU A 69 1.62 16.45 -16.06
N GLY A 70 0.64 15.55 -15.89
CA GLY A 70 0.78 14.33 -15.07
C GLY A 70 0.50 14.55 -13.58
N HIS A 71 -0.08 15.68 -13.20
CA HIS A 71 -0.53 15.91 -11.82
C HIS A 71 -1.80 15.12 -11.53
N ILE A 72 -1.95 14.68 -10.28
CA ILE A 72 -3.23 14.21 -9.73
C ILE A 72 -3.98 15.43 -9.21
N VAL A 73 -5.14 15.73 -9.79
CA VAL A 73 -5.87 16.97 -9.55
C VAL A 73 -7.08 16.71 -8.68
N ALA A 74 -7.12 17.37 -7.52
CA ALA A 74 -8.33 17.50 -6.71
C ALA A 74 -8.98 18.86 -7.00
N MET A 75 -10.29 18.87 -7.29
CA MET A 75 -11.06 20.09 -7.55
C MET A 75 -12.16 20.23 -6.51
N THR A 76 -12.33 21.42 -5.94
CA THR A 76 -13.39 21.74 -4.98
C THR A 76 -14.44 22.65 -5.60
N GLY A 77 -15.72 22.43 -5.32
CA GLY A 77 -16.80 23.28 -5.83
C GLY A 77 -18.11 23.14 -5.07
N ASP A 78 -18.96 24.15 -5.18
CA ASP A 78 -20.25 24.24 -4.49
C ASP A 78 -21.40 24.60 -5.44
N GLY A 79 -21.13 25.27 -6.56
CA GLY A 79 -22.12 25.66 -7.54
C GLY A 79 -22.27 24.66 -8.70
N VAL A 80 -23.46 24.61 -9.32
CA VAL A 80 -23.74 23.79 -10.53
C VAL A 80 -22.68 23.96 -11.63
N ASN A 81 -22.12 25.16 -11.72
CA ASN A 81 -21.05 25.55 -12.63
C ASN A 81 -19.74 24.77 -12.43
N ASP A 82 -19.53 24.17 -11.26
CA ASP A 82 -18.32 23.41 -10.93
C ASP A 82 -18.44 21.93 -11.29
N ALA A 83 -19.65 21.42 -11.47
CA ALA A 83 -19.90 20.01 -11.72
C ALA A 83 -19.09 19.43 -12.90
N PRO A 84 -18.93 20.12 -14.05
CA PRO A 84 -18.09 19.61 -15.14
C PRO A 84 -16.60 19.50 -14.76
N ALA A 85 -16.08 20.44 -13.97
CA ALA A 85 -14.69 20.44 -13.53
C ALA A 85 -14.45 19.41 -12.41
N LEU A 86 -15.40 19.26 -11.49
CA LEU A 86 -15.39 18.23 -10.45
C LEU A 86 -15.34 16.84 -11.08
N LYS A 87 -16.20 16.56 -12.06
CA LYS A 87 -16.27 15.24 -12.71
C LYS A 87 -15.02 14.89 -13.53
N LEU A 88 -14.30 15.91 -14.00
CA LEU A 88 -13.10 15.76 -14.80
C LEU A 88 -11.83 15.57 -13.96
N ALA A 89 -11.82 16.12 -12.75
CA ALA A 89 -10.73 15.97 -11.79
C ALA A 89 -10.49 14.50 -11.46
N ASP A 90 -9.31 14.18 -10.90
CA ASP A 90 -9.06 12.84 -10.40
C ASP A 90 -9.81 12.59 -9.09
N ILE A 91 -10.05 13.66 -8.32
CA ILE A 91 -10.92 13.68 -7.15
C ILE A 91 -11.75 14.96 -7.16
N GLY A 92 -13.05 14.83 -7.45
CA GLY A 92 -14.02 15.90 -7.26
C GLY A 92 -14.46 16.00 -5.80
N ILE A 93 -14.44 17.20 -5.23
CA ILE A 93 -14.80 17.47 -3.83
C ILE A 93 -15.94 18.49 -3.76
N ALA A 94 -17.10 18.07 -3.27
CA ALA A 94 -18.26 18.96 -3.08
C ALA A 94 -18.39 19.45 -1.64
N MET A 95 -18.94 20.65 -1.48
CA MET A 95 -19.37 21.17 -0.18
C MET A 95 -20.67 20.50 0.27
N GLY A 96 -20.74 20.01 1.50
CA GLY A 96 -21.88 19.28 2.04
C GLY A 96 -23.06 20.18 2.39
N ILE A 97 -22.80 21.36 2.95
CA ILE A 97 -23.83 22.30 3.42
C ILE A 97 -24.17 23.29 2.31
N LYS A 98 -23.18 24.00 1.77
CA LYS A 98 -23.37 25.02 0.73
C LYS A 98 -23.48 24.45 -0.69
N GLY A 99 -23.02 23.22 -0.91
CA GLY A 99 -22.97 22.63 -2.24
C GLY A 99 -24.34 22.19 -2.75
N THR A 100 -24.57 22.45 -4.04
CA THR A 100 -25.76 22.00 -4.75
C THR A 100 -25.79 20.47 -4.91
N ASP A 101 -26.99 19.89 -5.07
CA ASP A 101 -27.12 18.45 -5.31
C ASP A 101 -26.38 18.01 -6.58
N VAL A 102 -26.34 18.87 -7.60
CA VAL A 102 -25.59 18.62 -8.83
C VAL A 102 -24.09 18.48 -8.55
N THR A 103 -23.51 19.32 -7.69
CA THR A 103 -22.08 19.18 -7.32
C THR A 103 -21.80 17.94 -6.49
N LYS A 104 -22.71 17.57 -5.58
CA LYS A 104 -22.57 16.37 -4.74
C LYS A 104 -22.59 15.09 -5.58
N GLU A 105 -23.52 14.99 -6.52
CA GLU A 105 -23.61 13.87 -7.48
C GLU A 105 -22.43 13.82 -8.46
N ALA A 106 -21.83 14.98 -8.77
CA ALA A 106 -20.66 15.05 -9.65
C ALA A 106 -19.32 14.76 -8.94
N SER A 107 -19.30 14.75 -7.60
CA SER A 107 -18.09 14.62 -6.78
C SER A 107 -17.81 13.18 -6.33
N ASP A 108 -16.55 12.88 -6.03
CA ASP A 108 -16.11 11.60 -5.45
C ASP A 108 -16.08 11.65 -3.91
N MET A 109 -15.98 12.86 -3.35
CA MET A 109 -15.96 13.11 -1.90
C MET A 109 -16.82 14.33 -1.55
N ILE A 110 -17.60 14.24 -0.46
CA ILE A 110 -18.43 15.34 0.04
C ILE A 110 -17.91 15.78 1.42
N LEU A 111 -17.62 17.06 1.60
CA LEU A 111 -17.24 17.65 2.88
C LEU A 111 -18.47 17.96 3.71
N ALA A 112 -18.88 17.04 4.59
CA ALA A 112 -20.08 17.20 5.41
C ALA A 112 -20.09 18.47 6.28
N ASP A 113 -18.92 19.04 6.59
CA ASP A 113 -18.71 20.20 7.45
C ASP A 113 -18.31 21.48 6.72
N ASP A 114 -18.22 21.45 5.38
CA ASP A 114 -17.73 22.56 4.55
C ASP A 114 -16.32 23.07 4.94
N ASN A 115 -15.49 22.23 5.56
CA ASN A 115 -14.18 22.64 6.07
C ASN A 115 -13.02 22.14 5.19
N PHE A 116 -12.22 23.07 4.66
CA PHE A 116 -11.02 22.75 3.88
C PHE A 116 -9.98 21.96 4.69
N ALA A 117 -9.93 22.09 6.02
CA ALA A 117 -9.03 21.29 6.86
C ALA A 117 -9.33 19.79 6.78
N THR A 118 -10.57 19.42 6.46
CA THR A 118 -10.99 18.02 6.26
C THR A 118 -10.32 17.42 5.03
N ILE A 119 -10.04 18.21 3.99
CA ILE A 119 -9.26 17.75 2.82
C ILE A 119 -7.84 17.38 3.24
N VAL A 120 -7.19 18.20 4.08
CA VAL A 120 -5.82 17.92 4.57
C VAL A 120 -5.79 16.61 5.35
N ARG A 121 -6.82 16.36 6.19
CA ARG A 121 -6.97 15.09 6.92
C ARG A 121 -7.20 13.91 5.97
N ALA A 122 -8.07 14.07 4.97
CA ALA A 122 -8.34 13.04 3.97
C ALA A 122 -7.08 12.68 3.17
N VAL A 123 -6.25 13.67 2.82
CA VAL A 123 -4.94 13.42 2.16
C VAL A 123 -4.00 12.64 3.08
N ARG A 124 -3.91 13.01 4.38
CA ARG A 124 -3.11 12.27 5.37
C ARG A 124 -3.56 10.81 5.48
N ASP A 125 -4.85 10.58 5.62
CA ASP A 125 -5.41 9.23 5.77
C ASP A 125 -5.32 8.43 4.47
N GLY A 126 -5.48 9.07 3.30
CA GLY A 126 -5.26 8.43 1.99
C GLY A 126 -3.82 7.96 1.80
N ARG A 127 -2.84 8.76 2.21
CA ARG A 127 -1.43 8.34 2.25
C ARG A 127 -1.22 7.15 3.20
N ALA A 128 -1.85 7.18 4.37
CA ALA A 128 -1.72 6.11 5.36
C ALA A 128 -2.30 4.78 4.84
N ILE A 129 -3.48 4.84 4.23
CA ILE A 129 -4.13 3.69 3.59
C ILE A 129 -3.22 3.13 2.49
N TYR A 130 -2.64 3.99 1.66
CA TYR A 130 -1.73 3.54 0.59
C TYR A 130 -0.48 2.84 1.15
N ASP A 131 0.16 3.39 2.18
CA ASP A 131 1.31 2.78 2.84
C ASP A 131 0.93 1.41 3.45
N ASN A 132 -0.25 1.31 4.07
CA ASN A 132 -0.75 0.04 4.61
C ASN A 132 -1.09 -0.98 3.53
N ILE A 133 -1.61 -0.54 2.38
CA ILE A 133 -1.81 -1.40 1.20
C ILE A 133 -0.47 -2.00 0.74
N ARG A 134 0.58 -1.21 0.69
CA ARG A 134 1.93 -1.70 0.35
C ARG A 134 2.45 -2.72 1.36
N LYS A 135 2.20 -2.53 2.67
CA LYS A 135 2.61 -3.48 3.73
C LYS A 135 1.97 -4.85 3.54
N PHE A 136 0.65 -4.93 3.40
CA PHE A 136 -0.01 -6.24 3.27
C PHE A 136 0.21 -6.88 1.90
N VAL A 137 0.34 -6.09 0.81
CA VAL A 137 0.70 -6.65 -0.51
C VAL A 137 2.11 -7.25 -0.46
N ARG A 138 3.06 -6.57 0.18
CA ARG A 138 4.41 -7.12 0.39
C ARG A 138 4.37 -8.43 1.18
N TYR A 139 3.59 -8.47 2.25
CA TYR A 139 3.42 -9.67 3.07
C TYR A 139 2.84 -10.84 2.27
N LEU A 140 1.70 -10.65 1.61
CA LEU A 140 1.04 -11.72 0.86
C LEU A 140 1.93 -12.23 -0.29
N LEU A 141 2.61 -11.35 -1.02
CA LEU A 141 3.52 -11.78 -2.08
C LEU A 141 4.74 -12.52 -1.55
N ALA A 142 5.30 -12.09 -0.41
CA ALA A 142 6.43 -12.77 0.22
C ALA A 142 6.08 -14.22 0.59
N CYS A 143 4.84 -14.49 1.01
CA CYS A 143 4.35 -15.80 1.44
C CYS A 143 3.73 -16.66 0.32
N ASN A 144 3.40 -16.07 -0.84
CA ASN A 144 2.82 -16.83 -1.96
C ASN A 144 3.87 -17.37 -2.93
N PHE A 145 5.01 -16.68 -3.08
CA PHE A 145 6.03 -17.09 -4.05
C PHE A 145 6.75 -18.39 -3.67
N ASP A 146 6.91 -18.68 -2.38
CA ASP A 146 7.54 -19.93 -1.95
C ASP A 146 6.60 -21.12 -2.18
N GLU A 147 5.29 -21.01 -1.93
CA GLU A 147 4.34 -22.10 -2.15
C GLU A 147 4.40 -22.59 -3.59
N ILE A 148 4.41 -21.64 -4.55
CA ILE A 148 4.58 -21.93 -5.97
C ILE A 148 5.92 -22.65 -6.23
N ALA A 149 7.01 -22.19 -5.61
CA ALA A 149 8.33 -22.79 -5.75
C ALA A 149 8.40 -24.21 -5.15
N VAL A 150 7.82 -24.45 -3.98
CA VAL A 150 7.75 -25.75 -3.29
C VAL A 150 6.98 -26.75 -4.15
N ILE A 151 5.78 -26.37 -4.62
CA ILE A 151 4.95 -27.25 -5.47
C ILE A 151 5.67 -27.57 -6.77
N THR A 152 6.23 -26.55 -7.43
CA THR A 152 6.97 -26.71 -8.69
C THR A 152 8.15 -27.67 -8.49
N THR A 153 8.88 -27.51 -7.39
CA THR A 153 10.01 -28.38 -7.07
C THR A 153 9.58 -29.81 -6.84
N CYS A 154 8.49 -30.06 -6.09
CA CYS A 154 7.97 -31.41 -5.88
C CYS A 154 7.59 -32.08 -7.21
N VAL A 155 6.87 -31.35 -8.07
CA VAL A 155 6.45 -31.86 -9.39
C VAL A 155 7.64 -32.18 -10.29
N LEU A 156 8.61 -31.26 -10.40
CA LEU A 156 9.79 -31.46 -11.26
C LEU A 156 10.72 -32.57 -10.74
N ALA A 157 10.83 -32.73 -9.42
CA ALA A 157 11.62 -33.79 -8.80
C ALA A 157 10.89 -35.14 -8.75
N GLY A 158 9.61 -35.20 -9.15
CA GLY A 158 8.79 -36.42 -9.03
C GLY A 158 8.52 -36.84 -7.59
N LEU A 159 8.57 -35.89 -6.65
CA LEU A 159 8.24 -36.10 -5.24
C LEU A 159 6.73 -36.00 -5.03
N GLU A 160 6.26 -36.62 -3.95
CA GLU A 160 4.91 -36.35 -3.48
C GLU A 160 4.76 -34.87 -3.07
N PRO A 161 3.55 -34.28 -3.15
CA PRO A 161 3.37 -32.87 -2.80
C PRO A 161 3.70 -32.61 -1.33
N ALA A 162 4.58 -31.63 -1.07
CA ALA A 162 4.95 -31.21 0.29
C ALA A 162 3.80 -30.48 1.02
N LEU A 163 2.92 -29.81 0.27
CA LEU A 163 1.72 -29.14 0.77
C LEU A 163 0.50 -29.61 -0.01
N LEU A 164 -0.60 -29.84 0.68
CA LEU A 164 -1.87 -30.21 0.06
C LEU A 164 -2.67 -28.96 -0.35
N PRO A 165 -3.56 -29.04 -1.36
CA PRO A 165 -4.38 -27.90 -1.78
C PRO A 165 -5.18 -27.25 -0.64
N LEU A 166 -5.71 -28.05 0.28
CA LEU A 166 -6.47 -27.52 1.41
C LEU A 166 -5.58 -26.83 2.46
N GLN A 167 -4.33 -27.30 2.62
CA GLN A 167 -3.34 -26.64 3.48
C GLN A 167 -2.92 -25.29 2.89
N ILE A 168 -2.69 -25.23 1.57
CA ILE A 168 -2.40 -23.98 0.85
C ILE A 168 -3.56 -22.98 0.96
N LEU A 169 -4.81 -23.46 0.82
CA LEU A 169 -5.99 -22.61 1.01
C LEU A 169 -6.03 -22.04 2.44
N TRP A 170 -5.64 -22.84 3.43
CA TRP A 170 -5.59 -22.41 4.83
C TRP A 170 -4.51 -21.36 5.09
N LEU A 171 -3.31 -21.54 4.54
CA LEU A 171 -2.23 -20.56 4.60
C LEU A 171 -2.72 -19.21 4.07
N ASN A 172 -3.14 -19.18 2.80
CA ASN A 172 -3.51 -17.96 2.10
C ASN A 172 -4.77 -17.25 2.65
N LEU A 173 -5.75 -17.99 3.17
CA LEU A 173 -7.02 -17.39 3.60
C LEU A 173 -7.08 -17.12 5.09
N VAL A 174 -6.60 -18.05 5.92
CA VAL A 174 -6.79 -17.98 7.38
C VAL A 174 -5.53 -17.51 8.07
N THR A 175 -4.40 -18.16 7.78
CA THR A 175 -3.12 -17.83 8.43
C THR A 175 -2.66 -16.43 8.02
N ASP A 176 -2.66 -16.14 6.72
CA ASP A 176 -2.26 -14.85 6.18
C ASP A 176 -3.36 -13.79 6.24
N GLY A 177 -4.62 -14.19 6.15
CA GLY A 177 -5.74 -13.26 6.05
C GLY A 177 -5.89 -12.35 7.27
N GLY A 178 -5.78 -12.93 8.48
CA GLY A 178 -5.86 -12.17 9.73
C GLY A 178 -4.77 -11.10 9.84
N PRO A 179 -3.48 -11.47 9.74
CA PRO A 179 -2.37 -10.53 9.79
C PRO A 179 -2.38 -9.50 8.66
N ALA A 180 -2.78 -9.87 7.43
CA ALA A 180 -2.92 -8.94 6.32
C ALA A 180 -3.98 -7.85 6.59
N ILE A 181 -5.12 -8.22 7.17
CA ILE A 181 -6.14 -7.24 7.62
C ILE A 181 -5.57 -6.35 8.71
N ALA A 182 -4.84 -6.92 9.67
CA ALA A 182 -4.24 -6.15 10.77
C ALA A 182 -3.17 -5.14 10.30
N LEU A 183 -2.40 -5.47 9.27
CA LEU A 183 -1.49 -4.54 8.59
C LEU A 183 -2.24 -3.37 7.93
N GLY A 184 -3.48 -3.59 7.48
CA GLY A 184 -4.37 -2.55 6.98
C GLY A 184 -4.69 -1.44 7.99
N PHE A 185 -4.63 -1.77 9.29
CA PHE A 185 -4.91 -0.85 10.41
C PHE A 185 -3.65 -0.37 11.14
N ASP A 186 -2.46 -0.62 10.58
CA ASP A 186 -1.21 -0.16 11.18
C ASP A 186 -1.17 1.39 11.20
N PRO A 187 -0.67 2.02 12.27
CA PRO A 187 -0.65 3.48 12.37
C PRO A 187 0.22 4.12 11.28
N PRO A 188 -0.11 5.35 10.83
CA PRO A 188 0.72 6.08 9.89
C PRO A 188 2.08 6.45 10.49
N ASP A 189 3.09 6.54 9.63
CA ASP A 189 4.39 7.09 10.03
C ASP A 189 4.27 8.57 10.41
N GLU A 190 5.12 9.04 11.33
CA GLU A 190 5.10 10.44 11.81
C GLU A 190 5.39 11.46 10.70
N ASP A 191 6.24 11.10 9.74
CA ASP A 191 6.67 11.94 8.61
C ASP A 191 5.73 11.86 7.39
N ILE A 192 4.53 11.28 7.52
CA ILE A 192 3.65 11.01 6.38
C ILE A 192 3.22 12.26 5.59
N MET A 193 3.10 13.41 6.27
CA MET A 193 2.76 14.69 5.64
C MET A 193 3.98 15.50 5.21
N ASP A 194 5.17 15.17 5.70
CA ASP A 194 6.42 15.86 5.36
C ASP A 194 7.01 15.35 4.03
N ARG A 195 6.59 14.16 3.59
CA ARG A 195 6.97 13.56 2.32
C ARG A 195 6.25 14.25 1.14
N PRO A 196 6.90 14.39 -0.03
CA PRO A 196 6.23 14.86 -1.24
C PRO A 196 5.15 13.85 -1.70
N PRO A 197 4.18 14.27 -2.52
CA PRO A 197 3.25 13.36 -3.17
C PRO A 197 4.01 12.28 -3.96
N ARG A 198 3.52 11.04 -3.87
CA ARG A 198 4.02 9.88 -4.62
C ARG A 198 3.95 10.12 -6.12
N ASP A 199 4.92 9.58 -6.86
CA ASP A 199 4.88 9.52 -8.33
C ASP A 199 3.79 8.52 -8.79
N PRO A 200 2.77 8.95 -9.56
CA PRO A 200 1.74 8.05 -10.07
C PRO A 200 2.28 6.89 -10.92
N ASN A 201 3.44 7.06 -11.56
CA ASN A 201 4.06 6.04 -12.40
C ASN A 201 4.82 4.97 -11.61
N GLU A 202 5.00 5.16 -10.31
CA GLU A 202 5.63 4.17 -9.44
C GLU A 202 4.67 2.98 -9.25
N GLY A 203 5.10 1.75 -9.54
CA GLY A 203 4.30 0.56 -9.24
C GLY A 203 4.17 0.33 -7.74
N ILE A 204 3.12 -0.38 -7.31
CA ILE A 204 2.90 -0.72 -5.90
C ILE A 204 4.04 -1.55 -5.29
N LEU A 205 4.71 -2.37 -6.11
CA LEU A 205 5.83 -3.25 -5.70
C LEU A 205 7.20 -2.58 -5.76
N SER A 206 7.26 -1.30 -6.08
CA SER A 206 8.55 -0.63 -6.28
C SER A 206 9.35 -0.56 -4.99
N ASN A 207 10.62 -0.94 -5.05
CA ASN A 207 11.59 -0.96 -3.93
C ASN A 207 11.36 -2.07 -2.88
N MET A 208 10.47 -3.03 -3.15
CA MET A 208 10.26 -4.20 -2.27
C MET A 208 10.58 -5.54 -2.95
N GLU A 209 11.10 -5.51 -4.18
CA GLU A 209 11.33 -6.71 -4.99
C GLU A 209 12.37 -7.64 -4.35
N LEU A 210 13.49 -7.06 -3.88
CA LEU A 210 14.54 -7.80 -3.20
C LEU A 210 14.04 -8.39 -1.87
N PHE A 211 13.26 -7.64 -1.11
CA PHE A 211 12.66 -8.12 0.13
C PHE A 211 11.76 -9.33 -0.12
N ILE A 212 10.85 -9.23 -1.10
CA ILE A 212 9.94 -10.33 -1.47
C ILE A 212 10.73 -11.56 -1.89
N LEU A 213 11.74 -11.40 -2.75
CA LEU A 213 12.58 -12.51 -3.23
C LEU A 213 13.33 -13.19 -2.08
N VAL A 214 13.93 -12.42 -1.17
CA VAL A 214 14.67 -12.96 -0.03
C VAL A 214 13.73 -13.67 0.93
N SER A 215 12.59 -13.07 1.30
CA SER A 215 11.58 -13.74 2.14
C SER A 215 11.12 -15.06 1.53
N ALA A 216 10.70 -15.05 0.26
CA ALA A 216 10.25 -16.25 -0.43
C ALA A 216 11.35 -17.32 -0.50
N THR A 217 12.62 -16.92 -0.65
CA THR A 217 13.75 -17.87 -0.66
C THR A 217 13.96 -18.51 0.72
N PHE A 218 13.93 -17.72 1.79
CA PHE A 218 14.05 -18.23 3.15
C PHE A 218 12.89 -19.16 3.51
N GLN A 219 11.67 -18.77 3.15
CA GLN A 219 10.48 -19.60 3.35
C GLN A 219 10.59 -20.90 2.55
N TYR A 220 10.92 -20.84 1.26
CA TYR A 220 11.13 -22.01 0.41
C TYR A 220 12.15 -22.99 0.99
N ILE A 221 13.32 -22.49 1.43
CA ILE A 221 14.37 -23.33 2.04
C ILE A 221 13.85 -23.95 3.34
N GLY A 222 13.10 -23.19 4.14
CA GLY A 222 12.46 -23.68 5.36
C GLY A 222 11.45 -24.80 5.08
N THR A 223 10.50 -24.56 4.18
CA THR A 223 9.37 -25.45 3.90
C THR A 223 9.86 -26.73 3.23
N MET A 224 10.67 -26.57 2.17
CA MET A 224 11.25 -27.72 1.47
C MET A 224 12.26 -28.46 2.34
N GLY A 225 13.05 -27.72 3.14
CA GLY A 225 13.98 -28.30 4.09
C GLY A 225 13.28 -29.16 5.14
N ALA A 226 12.19 -28.67 5.75
CA ALA A 226 11.40 -29.41 6.71
C ALA A 226 10.77 -30.67 6.08
N TYR A 227 10.25 -30.56 4.86
CA TYR A 227 9.70 -31.70 4.12
C TYR A 227 10.76 -32.79 3.86
N LEU A 228 11.91 -32.40 3.29
CA LEU A 228 12.99 -33.33 2.96
C LEU A 228 13.63 -33.93 4.20
N LEU A 229 13.75 -33.16 5.29
CA LEU A 229 14.24 -33.64 6.57
C LEU A 229 13.34 -34.75 7.12
N GLY A 230 12.02 -34.53 7.12
CA GLY A 230 11.04 -35.53 7.54
C GLY A 230 11.14 -36.81 6.72
N LEU A 231 11.11 -36.68 5.38
CA LEU A 231 11.16 -37.84 4.48
C LEU A 231 12.45 -38.65 4.57
N TYR A 232 13.62 -37.99 4.52
CA TYR A 232 14.89 -38.69 4.30
C TYR A 232 15.70 -38.89 5.56
N LEU A 233 15.71 -37.92 6.48
CA LEU A 233 16.54 -38.00 7.68
C LEU A 233 15.80 -38.64 8.84
N LEU A 234 14.57 -38.18 9.11
CA LEU A 234 13.73 -38.73 10.17
C LEU A 234 13.04 -40.03 9.73
N LYS A 235 12.95 -40.26 8.41
CA LYS A 235 12.27 -41.42 7.78
C LYS A 235 10.81 -41.51 8.19
N ASP A 236 10.20 -40.35 8.35
CA ASP A 236 8.80 -40.21 8.69
C ASP A 236 7.92 -40.65 7.51
N SER A 237 6.65 -40.89 7.80
CA SER A 237 5.65 -41.04 6.76
C SER A 237 5.49 -39.75 5.96
N VAL A 238 4.98 -39.85 4.72
CA VAL A 238 4.75 -38.65 3.90
C VAL A 238 3.78 -37.68 4.57
N ALA A 239 2.80 -38.19 5.33
CA ALA A 239 1.86 -37.35 6.08
C ALA A 239 2.54 -36.54 7.20
N GLU A 240 3.48 -37.14 7.91
CA GLU A 240 4.29 -36.45 8.93
C GLU A 240 5.20 -35.39 8.30
N ALA A 241 5.91 -35.72 7.21
CA ALA A 241 6.75 -34.78 6.49
C ALA A 241 5.96 -33.59 5.92
N ARG A 242 4.75 -33.82 5.38
CA ARG A 242 3.82 -32.75 4.95
C ARG A 242 3.41 -31.87 6.11
N THR A 243 3.13 -32.47 7.27
CA THR A 243 2.75 -31.73 8.47
C THR A 243 3.90 -30.83 8.94
N LEU A 244 5.15 -31.33 8.92
CA LEU A 244 6.33 -30.52 9.23
C LEU A 244 6.48 -29.32 8.29
N ALA A 245 6.32 -29.54 6.99
CA ALA A 245 6.38 -28.48 5.98
C ALA A 245 5.28 -27.43 6.19
N PHE A 246 4.04 -27.89 6.38
CA PHE A 246 2.89 -27.01 6.62
C PHE A 246 3.05 -26.16 7.87
N ILE A 247 3.45 -26.76 8.99
CA ILE A 247 3.63 -26.02 10.25
C ILE A 247 4.83 -25.08 10.20
N GLN A 248 5.90 -25.45 9.50
CA GLN A 248 7.02 -24.55 9.28
C GLN A 248 6.59 -23.33 8.44
N ALA A 249 5.81 -23.52 7.37
CA ALA A 249 5.31 -22.42 6.54
C ALA A 249 4.45 -21.45 7.36
N VAL A 250 3.45 -21.97 8.09
CA VAL A 250 2.61 -21.19 9.01
C VAL A 250 3.45 -20.35 9.97
N LEU A 251 4.43 -20.96 10.64
CA LEU A 251 5.25 -20.25 11.62
C LEU A 251 6.12 -19.17 10.97
N PHE A 252 6.64 -19.44 9.77
CA PHE A 252 7.45 -18.46 9.05
C PHE A 252 6.63 -17.22 8.68
N GLU A 253 5.40 -17.42 8.16
CA GLU A 253 4.47 -16.35 7.81
C GLU A 253 4.15 -15.45 9.01
N LEU A 254 3.82 -16.08 10.15
CA LEU A 254 3.57 -15.39 11.42
C LEU A 254 4.82 -14.66 11.97
N PHE A 255 6.03 -15.04 11.54
CA PHE A 255 7.26 -14.34 11.94
C PHE A 255 7.63 -13.22 10.97
N VAL A 256 7.47 -13.42 9.66
CA VAL A 256 7.84 -12.43 8.64
C VAL A 256 6.89 -11.24 8.61
N VAL A 257 5.61 -11.42 8.98
CA VAL A 257 4.61 -10.35 9.00
C VAL A 257 5.04 -9.13 9.82
N PHE A 258 5.78 -9.37 10.89
CA PHE A 258 6.36 -8.33 11.74
C PHE A 258 7.39 -7.44 11.02
N ASN A 259 8.18 -8.02 10.12
CA ASN A 259 9.11 -7.30 9.26
C ASN A 259 8.40 -6.64 8.05
N CYS A 260 7.14 -6.99 7.79
CA CYS A 260 6.30 -6.33 6.80
C CYS A 260 5.61 -5.05 7.31
N ARG A 261 5.72 -4.73 8.61
CA ARG A 261 5.08 -3.53 9.20
C ARG A 261 5.67 -2.20 8.76
N SER A 262 6.94 -2.14 8.38
CA SER A 262 7.56 -0.91 7.89
C SER A 262 8.55 -1.21 6.78
N GLU A 263 8.68 -0.26 5.86
CA GLU A 263 9.68 -0.31 4.79
C GLU A 263 11.07 0.15 5.27
N LYS A 264 11.13 0.87 6.39
CA LYS A 264 12.36 1.53 6.88
C LYS A 264 12.89 0.95 8.18
N HIS A 265 12.03 0.33 8.99
CA HIS A 265 12.36 -0.08 10.34
C HIS A 265 11.95 -1.53 10.58
N SER A 266 12.87 -2.32 11.09
CA SER A 266 12.59 -3.66 11.60
C SER A 266 11.76 -3.60 12.88
N ILE A 267 11.19 -4.75 13.24
CA ILE A 267 10.43 -4.88 14.47
C ILE A 267 11.23 -4.53 15.74
N TYR A 268 12.55 -4.72 15.72
CA TYR A 268 13.41 -4.37 16.86
C TYR A 268 13.42 -2.87 17.17
N LYS A 269 13.13 -2.02 16.18
CA LYS A 269 13.01 -0.57 16.34
C LYS A 269 11.57 -0.12 16.56
N LEU A 270 10.60 -0.76 15.90
CA LEU A 270 9.18 -0.42 16.03
C LEU A 270 8.53 -0.96 17.31
N GLY A 271 9.08 -2.02 17.89
CA GLY A 271 8.51 -2.75 19.02
C GLY A 271 7.36 -3.68 18.61
N PHE A 272 7.29 -4.85 19.26
CA PHE A 272 6.27 -5.87 18.99
C PHE A 272 4.85 -5.44 19.38
N LEU A 273 4.71 -4.57 20.39
CA LEU A 273 3.43 -4.22 21.02
C LEU A 273 2.70 -3.02 20.39
N THR A 274 3.24 -2.42 19.33
CA THR A 274 2.69 -1.18 18.76
C THR A 274 1.44 -1.41 17.91
N ASN A 275 1.27 -2.58 17.29
CA ASN A 275 0.04 -2.96 16.57
C ASN A 275 -0.66 -4.10 17.30
N LYS A 276 -1.60 -3.74 18.17
CA LYS A 276 -2.40 -4.72 18.93
C LYS A 276 -3.27 -5.61 18.03
N PRO A 277 -3.95 -5.10 16.99
CA PRO A 277 -4.66 -5.95 16.03
C PRO A 277 -3.79 -7.06 15.45
N LEU A 278 -2.55 -6.75 15.07
CA LEU A 278 -1.63 -7.73 14.49
C LEU A 278 -1.27 -8.82 15.50
N LEU A 279 -0.94 -8.44 16.74
CA LEU A 279 -0.66 -9.43 17.78
C LEU A 279 -1.83 -10.36 18.08
N ILE A 280 -3.05 -9.82 18.04
CA ILE A 280 -4.26 -10.64 18.22
C ILE A 280 -4.42 -11.59 17.03
N ALA A 281 -4.22 -11.11 15.80
CA ALA A 281 -4.28 -11.94 14.59
C ALA A 281 -3.25 -13.08 14.64
N ASP A 282 -2.00 -12.78 15.01
CA ASP A 282 -0.95 -13.79 15.12
C ASP A 282 -1.24 -14.81 16.23
N LEU A 283 -1.71 -14.35 17.40
CA LEU A 283 -2.07 -15.25 18.50
C LEU A 283 -3.22 -16.18 18.10
N VAL A 284 -4.23 -15.65 17.40
CA VAL A 284 -5.33 -16.46 16.85
C VAL A 284 -4.79 -17.45 15.82
N GLY A 285 -3.87 -17.02 14.95
CA GLY A 285 -3.15 -17.90 14.01
C GLY A 285 -2.52 -19.08 14.72
N ILE A 286 -1.68 -18.84 15.73
CA ILE A 286 -1.02 -19.89 16.54
C ILE A 286 -2.04 -20.85 17.17
N VAL A 287 -3.11 -20.32 17.77
CA VAL A 287 -4.16 -21.16 18.41
C VAL A 287 -4.85 -22.05 17.38
N LEU A 288 -5.17 -21.51 16.21
CA LEU A 288 -5.80 -22.28 15.15
C LEU A 288 -4.84 -23.34 14.58
N THR A 289 -3.55 -23.03 14.44
CA THR A 289 -2.51 -23.98 14.06
C THR A 289 -2.41 -25.14 15.04
N LEU A 290 -2.45 -24.86 16.34
CA LEU A 290 -2.50 -25.90 17.37
C LEU A 290 -3.78 -26.74 17.24
N ALA A 291 -4.92 -26.13 16.91
CA ALA A 291 -6.16 -26.85 16.67
C ALA A 291 -6.05 -27.80 15.47
N LEU A 292 -5.42 -27.38 14.37
CA LEU A 292 -5.19 -28.25 13.20
C LEU A 292 -4.36 -29.49 13.56
N VAL A 293 -3.31 -29.32 14.36
CA VAL A 293 -2.38 -30.41 14.71
C VAL A 293 -2.94 -31.35 15.79
N TYR A 294 -3.80 -30.87 16.69
CA TYR A 294 -4.21 -31.66 17.86
C TYR A 294 -5.70 -31.99 17.94
N ALA A 295 -6.58 -31.35 17.17
CA ALA A 295 -8.01 -31.65 17.16
C ALA A 295 -8.33 -32.73 16.11
N PRO A 296 -8.81 -33.93 16.49
CA PRO A 296 -9.01 -35.04 15.56
C PRO A 296 -9.90 -34.73 14.33
N PRO A 297 -11.00 -33.97 14.44
CA PRO A 297 -11.80 -33.62 13.26
C PRO A 297 -11.01 -32.79 12.23
N LEU A 298 -10.15 -31.89 12.69
CA LEU A 298 -9.35 -31.04 11.82
C LEU A 298 -8.18 -31.81 11.21
N GLN A 299 -7.56 -32.72 11.98
CA GLN A 299 -6.49 -33.58 11.48
C GLN A 299 -6.92 -34.43 10.27
N VAL A 300 -8.15 -34.94 10.28
CA VAL A 300 -8.70 -35.72 9.17
C VAL A 300 -8.94 -34.85 7.94
N ILE A 301 -9.45 -33.63 8.14
CA ILE A 301 -9.77 -32.71 7.04
C ILE A 301 -8.48 -32.20 6.37
N PHE A 302 -7.48 -31.81 7.15
CA PHE A 302 -6.24 -31.20 6.67
C PHE A 302 -5.08 -32.20 6.50
N GLU A 303 -5.34 -33.48 6.73
CA GLU A 303 -4.37 -34.58 6.67
C GLU A 303 -3.09 -34.32 7.48
N THR A 304 -3.23 -33.74 8.67
CA THR A 304 -2.11 -33.43 9.57
C THR A 304 -1.93 -34.49 10.64
N VAL A 305 -0.67 -34.76 11.01
CA VAL A 305 -0.29 -35.68 12.07
C VAL A 305 0.07 -34.93 13.35
N ARG A 306 0.01 -35.59 14.52
CA ARG A 306 0.46 -34.96 15.77
C ARG A 306 1.97 -34.78 15.74
N LEU A 307 2.43 -33.57 16.04
CA LEU A 307 3.85 -33.26 16.15
C LEU A 307 4.37 -33.54 17.57
N THR A 308 5.60 -34.04 17.65
CA THR A 308 6.34 -34.14 18.91
C THR A 308 6.97 -32.79 19.27
N VAL A 309 7.51 -32.69 20.50
CA VAL A 309 8.22 -31.47 20.93
C VAL A 309 9.46 -31.21 20.05
N TYR A 310 10.13 -32.27 19.58
CA TYR A 310 11.29 -32.16 18.69
C TYR A 310 10.90 -31.52 17.36
N ASP A 311 9.79 -31.98 16.78
CA ASP A 311 9.25 -31.46 15.52
C ASP A 311 8.94 -29.97 15.61
N TRP A 312 8.30 -29.55 16.71
CA TRP A 312 8.06 -28.13 16.97
C TRP A 312 9.35 -27.32 17.05
N ILE A 313 10.39 -27.82 17.73
CA ILE A 313 11.69 -27.14 17.80
C ILE A 313 12.29 -26.98 16.41
N VAL A 314 12.26 -28.04 15.59
CA VAL A 314 12.75 -27.99 14.20
C VAL A 314 11.99 -26.94 13.39
N CYS A 315 10.65 -26.96 13.42
CA CYS A 315 9.82 -26.00 12.70
C CYS A 315 10.08 -24.56 13.16
N ILE A 316 10.17 -24.31 14.48
CA ILE A 316 10.43 -22.97 15.03
C ILE A 316 11.81 -22.46 14.62
N VAL A 317 12.85 -23.31 14.71
CA VAL A 317 14.22 -22.93 14.32
C VAL A 317 14.28 -22.62 12.83
N ALA A 318 13.68 -23.47 11.98
CA ALA A 318 13.62 -23.22 10.54
C ALA A 318 12.81 -21.95 10.21
N ALA A 319 11.66 -21.75 10.86
CA ALA A 319 10.80 -20.58 10.67
C ALA A 319 11.44 -19.28 11.16
N SER A 320 12.36 -19.31 12.13
CA SER A 320 13.03 -18.13 12.68
C SER A 320 13.77 -17.29 11.63
N GLY A 321 14.05 -17.85 10.44
CA GLY A 321 14.50 -17.12 9.27
C GLY A 321 13.62 -15.91 8.93
N GLY A 322 12.30 -15.96 9.20
CA GLY A 322 11.38 -14.84 8.96
C GLY A 322 11.74 -13.57 9.76
N TRP A 323 12.28 -13.72 10.97
CA TRP A 323 12.78 -12.59 11.77
C TRP A 323 14.09 -12.00 11.24
N LEU A 324 14.86 -12.77 10.47
CA LEU A 324 16.14 -12.34 9.88
C LEU A 324 15.95 -11.56 8.57
N VAL A 325 14.75 -11.58 7.97
CA VAL A 325 14.47 -10.81 6.76
C VAL A 325 14.16 -9.35 7.12
N LEU A 326 15.22 -8.58 7.36
CA LEU A 326 15.11 -7.19 7.82
C LEU A 326 14.84 -6.22 6.67
N PRO A 327 13.82 -5.34 6.77
CA PRO A 327 13.53 -4.36 5.74
C PRO A 327 14.71 -3.39 5.51
N GLU A 328 15.49 -3.05 6.53
CA GLU A 328 16.66 -2.16 6.40
C GLU A 328 17.73 -2.65 5.41
N LEU A 329 17.83 -3.96 5.25
CA LEU A 329 18.81 -4.60 4.38
C LEU A 329 18.26 -4.79 2.96
N PHE A 330 16.98 -5.11 2.84
CA PHE A 330 16.40 -5.64 1.61
C PHE A 330 15.37 -4.72 0.92
N MET A 331 14.98 -3.59 1.51
CA MET A 331 14.09 -2.60 0.87
C MET A 331 14.87 -1.64 -0.06
N ARG A 332 15.75 -2.21 -0.89
CA ARG A 332 16.51 -1.49 -1.92
C ARG A 332 16.13 -2.01 -3.29
N PRO A 333 16.04 -1.13 -4.32
CA PRO A 333 15.73 -1.57 -5.67
C PRO A 333 16.82 -2.51 -6.19
N LEU A 334 16.41 -3.61 -6.82
CA LEU A 334 17.33 -4.47 -7.55
C LEU A 334 17.92 -3.67 -8.73
N PRO A 335 19.25 -3.72 -8.96
CA PRO A 335 19.89 -2.97 -10.04
C PRO A 335 19.39 -3.36 -11.44
N PHE A 336 18.75 -4.53 -11.58
CA PHE A 336 18.20 -5.03 -12.83
C PHE A 336 16.88 -4.35 -13.25
N PHE A 337 16.15 -3.75 -12.31
CA PHE A 337 14.92 -2.98 -12.57
C PHE A 337 15.19 -1.46 -12.62
N GLY A 338 16.35 -1.07 -13.15
CA GLY A 338 16.73 0.33 -13.31
C GLY A 338 15.71 1.12 -14.12
N ARG A 339 14.94 1.99 -13.44
CA ARG A 339 14.07 2.98 -14.07
C ARG A 339 14.90 3.87 -15.00
N GLY A 340 14.61 3.79 -16.29
CA GLY A 340 14.85 4.88 -17.24
C GLY A 340 13.94 6.07 -16.89
N GLY A 341 14.27 6.81 -15.84
CA GLY A 341 13.54 8.00 -15.39
C GLY A 341 14.45 9.21 -15.42
N LYS A 342 14.16 10.16 -16.32
CA LYS A 342 14.85 11.45 -16.47
C LYS A 342 15.15 12.11 -15.12
N LYS A 343 16.42 12.45 -14.89
CA LYS A 343 16.82 13.48 -13.91
C LYS A 343 15.98 14.73 -14.15
N ARG A 344 14.99 15.01 -13.29
CA ARG A 344 14.51 16.39 -13.12
C ARG A 344 15.69 17.16 -12.54
N ARG A 345 16.20 18.12 -13.33
CA ARG A 345 17.12 19.14 -12.84
C ARG A 345 16.40 19.88 -11.72
N THR A 346 16.89 19.74 -10.50
CA THR A 346 16.73 20.75 -9.46
C THR A 346 17.32 22.05 -10.01
N VAL A 347 16.47 23.03 -10.29
CA VAL A 347 16.90 24.40 -10.50
C VAL A 347 16.99 25.00 -9.11
N GLU A 348 18.19 24.97 -8.54
CA GLU A 348 18.60 25.95 -7.54
C GLU A 348 19.02 27.21 -8.30
N SER A 349 18.25 28.29 -8.14
CA SER A 349 18.73 29.68 -8.15
C SER A 349 17.62 30.61 -7.66
#